data_AF-A0A2X3JTF8-F1
#
_entry.id   AF-A0A2X3JTF8-F1
#
_cell.length_a   1.000
_cell.length_b   1.000
_cell.length_c   1.000
_cell.angle_alpha   90.00
_cell.angle_beta   90.00
_cell.angle_gamma   90.00
#
_symmetry.space_group_name_H-M   'P 1'
#
loop_
_entity.id
_entity.type
_entity.pdbx_description
1 polymer ?
#
loop_
_entity_poly.entity_id
_entity_poly.type
_entity_poly.pdbx_seq_one_letter_code
_entity_poly.pdbx_strand_id
1 'polypeptide(L)' 'MCYIIDHFCDEVDFFSIGSNDMTQYLYAVDRNNPRVSPLYNPITPSFLRMLQQIVTTAHQRGQMGRHLR' A
#
# COMPACT_ATOMS: atom_id res chain seq x y z
N MET A 1 -4.29 -6.46 2.41
CA MET A 1 -4.55 -5.86 1.09
C MET A 1 -3.51 -6.29 0.07
N CYS A 2 -2.22 -6.00 0.27
CA CYS A 2 -1.15 -6.35 -0.70
C CYS A 2 -1.11 -7.82 -1.14
N TYR A 3 -1.46 -8.77 -0.27
CA TYR A 3 -1.43 -10.21 -0.57
C TYR A 3 -2.54 -10.73 -1.51
N ILE A 4 -3.60 -9.95 -1.70
CA ILE A 4 -4.77 -10.34 -2.51
C ILE A 4 -5.16 -9.24 -3.50
N ILE A 5 -4.22 -8.36 -3.83
CA ILE A 5 -4.52 -7.20 -4.67
C ILE A 5 -4.95 -7.60 -6.08
N ASP A 6 -4.44 -8.71 -6.59
CA ASP A 6 -4.82 -9.32 -7.85
C ASP A 6 -6.31 -9.68 -7.89
N HIS A 7 -6.91 -10.11 -6.78
CA HIS A 7 -8.34 -10.38 -6.69
C HIS A 7 -9.20 -9.11 -6.72
N PHE A 8 -8.68 -7.99 -6.21
CA PHE A 8 -9.38 -6.71 -6.29
C PHE A 8 -9.24 -6.04 -7.66
N CYS A 9 -8.24 -6.46 -8.44
CA CYS A 9 -7.93 -5.89 -9.75
C CYS A 9 -8.94 -6.18 -10.87
N ASP A 10 -10.04 -6.88 -10.60
CA ASP A 10 -11.15 -7.00 -11.56
C ASP A 10 -12.42 -6.26 -11.08
N GLU A 11 -12.40 -5.72 -9.85
CA GLU A 11 -13.59 -5.21 -9.14
C GLU A 11 -13.58 -3.69 -8.90
N VAL A 12 -12.44 -3.02 -9.07
CA VAL A 12 -12.29 -1.57 -8.81
C VAL A 12 -11.70 -0.81 -10.01
N ASP A 13 -11.82 0.51 -10.08
CA ASP A 13 -11.25 1.27 -11.21
C ASP A 13 -9.85 1.81 -10.94
N PHE A 14 -9.49 1.95 -9.66
CA PHE A 14 -8.20 2.47 -9.21
C PHE A 14 -7.92 2.05 -7.76
N PHE A 15 -6.64 2.16 -7.37
CA PHE A 15 -6.21 2.01 -5.98
C PHE A 15 -5.71 3.33 -5.42
N SER A 16 -6.20 3.69 -4.23
CA SER A 16 -5.62 4.73 -3.38
C SER A 16 -4.95 4.08 -2.17
N ILE A 17 -3.70 4.46 -1.89
CA ILE A 17 -2.91 3.84 -0.83
C ILE A 17 -2.86 4.78 0.37
N GLY A 18 -3.56 4.41 1.45
CA GLY A 18 -3.41 5.05 2.76
C GLY A 18 -2.07 4.67 3.39
N SER A 19 -1.01 5.41 3.07
CA SER A 19 0.35 5.10 3.54
C SER A 19 0.46 5.07 5.06
N ASN A 20 -0.34 5.88 5.75
CA ASN A 20 -0.39 5.92 7.21
C ASN A 20 -0.83 4.59 7.80
N ASP A 21 -2.06 4.18 7.51
CA ASP A 21 -2.65 2.96 8.04
C ASP A 21 -1.84 1.74 7.60
N MET A 22 -1.41 1.71 6.33
CA MET A 22 -0.63 0.60 5.81
C MET A 22 0.71 0.44 6.53
N THR A 23 1.39 1.54 6.88
CA THR A 23 2.63 1.50 7.68
C THR A 23 2.34 0.99 9.09
N GLN A 24 1.25 1.44 9.71
CA GLN A 24 0.84 0.98 11.05
C GLN A 24 0.57 -0.52 11.09
N TYR A 25 -0.14 -1.07 10.09
CA TYR A 25 -0.41 -2.50 9.99
C TYR A 25 0.84 -3.31 9.62
N LEU A 26 1.68 -2.82 8.72
CA LEU A 26 2.88 -3.55 8.29
C LEU A 26 3.89 -3.74 9.43
N TYR A 27 4.07 -2.71 10.27
CA TYR A 27 5.03 -2.75 11.37
C TYR A 27 4.43 -3.04 12.74
N ALA A 28 3.10 -3.15 12.83
CA ALA A 28 2.38 -3.24 14.11
C ALA A 28 2.74 -2.07 15.05
N VAL A 29 2.83 -0.86 14.50
CA VAL A 29 3.20 0.36 15.23
C VAL A 29 2.04 1.35 15.21
N ASP A 30 1.61 1.81 16.38
CA ASP A 30 0.71 2.96 16.50
C ASP A 30 1.51 4.27 16.53
N ARG A 31 1.34 5.12 15.52
CA ARG A 31 2.03 6.42 15.41
C ARG A 31 1.64 7.39 16.52
N ASN A 32 0.48 7.21 17.15
CA ASN A 32 0.01 8.06 18.23
C ASN A 32 0.47 7.58 19.62
N ASN A 33 1.08 6.39 19.71
CA ASN A 33 1.61 5.85 20.95
C ASN A 33 3.09 6.26 21.12
N PRO A 34 3.44 7.15 22.07
CA PRO A 34 4.80 7.66 22.23
C PRO A 34 5.86 6.59 22.50
N ARG A 35 5.46 5.42 23.01
CA ARG A 35 6.38 4.30 23.31
C ARG A 35 6.91 3.63 22.04
N VAL A 36 6.16 3.68 20.94
CA VAL A 36 6.46 2.97 19.70
C VAL A 36 6.50 3.87 18.47
N SER A 37 6.01 5.11 18.55
CA SER A 37 6.01 6.06 17.45
C SER A 37 7.40 6.32 16.82
N PRO A 38 8.55 6.21 17.52
CA PRO A 38 9.87 6.30 16.87
C PRO A 38 10.16 5.18 15.86
N LEU A 39 9.45 4.05 15.94
CA LEU A 39 9.57 2.93 15.00
C LEU A 39 8.71 3.12 13.74
N TYR A 40 7.83 4.11 13.72
CA TYR A 40 7.00 4.43 12.57
C TYR A 40 7.84 5.11 11.48
N ASN A 41 8.08 4.39 10.38
CA ASN A 41 8.85 4.92 9.24
C ASN A 41 8.22 4.45 7.91
N PRO A 42 7.57 5.34 7.14
CA PRO A 42 6.89 5.00 5.89
C PRO A 42 7.83 4.92 4.68
N ILE A 43 9.15 5.12 4.84
CA ILE A 43 10.13 5.08 3.73
C ILE A 43 11.17 3.96 3.89
N THR A 44 10.86 2.97 4.71
CA THR A 44 11.66 1.75 4.86
C THR A 44 11.66 0.92 3.57
N PRO A 45 12.75 0.18 3.29
CA PRO A 45 12.82 -0.67 2.11
C PRO A 45 11.70 -1.72 2.01
N SER A 46 11.21 -2.26 3.14
CA SER A 46 10.11 -3.24 3.12
C SER A 46 8.77 -2.61 2.74
N PHE A 47 8.47 -1.40 3.22
CA PHE A 47 7.26 -0.69 2.82
C PHE A 47 7.31 -0.29 1.34
N LEU A 48 8.45 0.25 0.89
CA LEU A 48 8.63 0.61 -0.53
C LEU A 48 8.52 -0.60 -1.46
N ARG A 49 9.05 -1.78 -1.08
CA ARG A 49 8.88 -3.01 -1.87
C ARG A 49 7.42 -3.47 -1.91
N MET A 50 6.69 -3.38 -0.80
CA MET A 50 5.26 -3.68 -0.79
C MET A 50 4.47 -2.72 -1.67
N LEU A 51 4.76 -1.42 -1.64
CA LEU A 51 4.17 -0.44 -2.55
C LEU A 51 4.47 -0.77 -4.02
N GLN A 52 5.72 -1.14 -4.32
CA GLN A 52 6.12 -1.54 -5.66
C GLN A 52 5.33 -2.76 -6.14
N GLN A 53 5.15 -3.78 -5.29
CA GLN A 53 4.34 -4.95 -5.61
C GLN A 53 2.89 -4.54 -5.94
N ILE A 54 2.28 -3.71 -5.10
CA ILE A 54 0.91 -3.19 -5.32
C ILE A 54 0.80 -2.49 -6.68
N VAL A 55 1.71 -1.55 -6.95
CA VAL A 55 1.71 -0.74 -8.18
C VAL A 55 1.95 -1.62 -9.40
N THR A 56 2.90 -2.56 -9.34
CA THR A 56 3.18 -3.47 -10.44
C THR A 56 1.99 -4.36 -10.76
N THR A 57 1.33 -4.95 -9.76
CA THR A 57 0.15 -5.80 -9.99
C THR A 57 -1.02 -5.00 -10.53
N ALA A 58 -1.29 -3.81 -10.00
CA ALA A 58 -2.36 -2.93 -10.49
C ALA A 58 -2.13 -2.49 -11.94
N HIS A 59 -0.89 -2.15 -12.31
CA HIS A 59 -0.56 -1.81 -13.70
C HIS A 59 -0.70 -3.01 -14.65
N GLN A 60 -0.26 -4.21 -14.25
CA GLN A 60 -0.39 -5.42 -15.07
C GLN A 60 -1.84 -5.77 -15.40
N ARG A 61 -2.78 -5.41 -14.51
CA ARG A 61 -4.22 -5.65 -14.68
C ARG A 61 -4.97 -4.45 -15.27
N GLY A 62 -4.27 -3.37 -15.63
CA GLY A 62 -4.86 -2.17 -16.25
C GLY A 62 -5.64 -1.25 -15.30
N GLN A 63 -5.47 -1.43 -13.99
CA GLN A 63 -6.20 -0.70 -12.94
C GLN A 63 -5.57 0.64 -12.54
N MET A 64 -4.31 0.89 -12.89
CA MET A 64 -3.71 2.22 -12.79
C MET A 64 -3.50 2.76 -14.20
N GLY A 65 -4.28 3.78 -14.60
CA GLY A 65 -4.11 4.47 -15.89
C GLY A 65 -5.31 4.43 -16.86
N ARG A 66 -6.43 3.78 -16.50
CA ARG A 66 -7.64 3.79 -17.35
C ARG A 66 -8.41 5.11 -17.38
N HIS A 67 -8.09 6.08 -16.50
CA HIS A 67 -8.83 7.35 -16.39
C HIS A 67 -8.12 8.58 -16.99
N LEU A 68 -7.07 8.38 -17.80
CA LEU A 68 -6.36 9.46 -18.53
C LEU A 68 -6.49 9.33 -20.05
N ARG A 69 -7.59 8.76 -20.55
CA ARG A 69 -7.97 8.80 -21.98
C ARG A 69 -9.41 9.23 -22.13
#